data_AF-A0A937QBA1-F1
#
_entry.id   AF-A0A937QBA1-F1
#
_cell.length_a   1.000
_cell.length_b   1.000
_cell.length_c   1.000
_cell.angle_alpha   90.00
_cell.angle_beta   90.00
_cell.angle_gamma   90.00
#
_symmetry.space_group_name_H-M   'P 1'
#
loop_
_entity.id
_entity.type
_entity.pdbx_description
1 polymer ?
#
loop_
_entity_poly.entity_id
_entity_poly.type
_entity_poly.pdbx_seq_one_letter_code
_entity_poly.pdbx_strand_id
1 'polypeptide(L)' 'MIKNKVETLLVDATTGSIISVGQKVKKGETVGHTPEGSAVVSPISGTLLACQFDADKHLLCLFIEEE' A
#
# COMPACT_ATOMS: atom_id res chain seq x y z
N MET A 1 20.70 -4.30 8.29
CA MET A 1 20.66 -2.97 7.66
C MET A 1 19.22 -2.77 7.24
N ILE A 2 18.46 -1.94 7.96
CA ILE A 2 17.02 -1.77 7.72
C ILE A 2 16.85 -0.99 6.42
N LYS A 3 16.11 -1.54 5.45
CA LYS A 3 15.77 -0.86 4.20
C LYS A 3 14.30 -0.45 4.25
N ASN A 4 14.08 0.86 4.39
CA ASN A 4 12.75 1.43 4.29
C ASN A 4 12.47 1.80 2.84
N LYS A 5 11.30 1.40 2.33
CA LYS A 5 10.85 1.74 0.98
C LYS A 5 9.54 2.51 1.04
N VAL A 6 9.44 3.54 0.22
CA VAL A 6 8.21 4.30 0.00
C VAL A 6 7.63 3.89 -1.33
N GLU A 7 6.39 3.44 -1.33
CA GLU A 7 5.65 3.04 -2.52
C GLU A 7 4.42 3.93 -2.67
N THR A 8 4.17 4.43 -3.87
CA THR A 8 2.98 5.24 -4.19
C THR A 8 2.12 4.48 -5.18
N LEU A 9 0.88 4.20 -4.80
CA LEU A 9 -0.05 3.37 -5.56
C LEU A 9 -1.33 4.15 -5.85
N LEU A 10 -1.89 4.01 -7.04
CA LEU A 10 -3.19 4.58 -7.38
C LEU A 10 -4.29 3.67 -6.80
N VAL A 11 -5.15 4.20 -5.93
CA VAL A 11 -6.26 3.44 -5.33
C VAL A 11 -7.55 4.25 -5.33
N ASP A 12 -8.68 3.55 -5.37
CA ASP A 12 -10.00 4.12 -5.16
C ASP A 12 -10.11 4.72 -3.75
N ALA A 13 -10.68 5.93 -3.66
CA ALA A 13 -10.88 6.65 -2.40
C ALA A 13 -11.96 6.05 -1.50
N THR A 14 -12.87 5.27 -2.07
CA THR A 14 -14.08 4.77 -1.40
C THR A 14 -13.91 3.35 -0.86
N THR A 15 -13.11 2.49 -1.50
CA THR A 15 -12.84 1.14 -1.00
C THR A 15 -11.62 1.07 -0.07
N GLY A 16 -10.80 2.12 -0.03
CA GLY A 16 -9.74 2.30 0.95
C GLY A 16 -8.61 1.27 0.84
N SER A 17 -7.51 1.51 1.55
CA SER A 17 -6.46 0.51 1.71
C SER A 17 -7.00 -0.65 2.53
N ILE A 18 -6.89 -1.88 2.02
CA ILE A 18 -7.29 -3.08 2.78
C ILE A 18 -6.21 -3.55 3.77
N ILE A 19 -5.20 -2.70 3.99
CA ILE A 19 -4.04 -2.95 4.84
C ILE A 19 -4.00 -1.98 6.01
N SER A 20 -3.45 -2.44 7.12
CA SER A 20 -3.30 -1.65 8.35
C SER A 20 -1.84 -1.49 8.76
N VAL A 21 -1.50 -0.38 9.42
CA VAL A 21 -0.17 -0.19 10.00
C VAL A 21 0.16 -1.34 10.96
N GLY A 22 1.37 -1.87 10.87
CA GLY A 22 1.84 -3.05 11.59
C GLY A 22 1.56 -4.37 10.88
N GLN A 23 0.78 -4.38 9.79
CA GLN A 23 0.53 -5.59 9.01
C GLN A 23 1.78 -6.00 8.24
N LYS A 24 2.03 -7.32 8.21
CA LYS A 24 2.97 -7.93 7.28
C LYS A 24 2.29 -8.14 5.94
N VAL A 25 2.92 -7.67 4.87
CA VAL A 25 2.47 -7.86 3.49
C VAL A 25 3.49 -8.67 2.72
N LYS A 26 3.03 -9.51 1.80
CA LYS A 26 3.89 -10.23 0.87
C LYS A 26 3.90 -9.53 -0.49
N LYS A 27 4.99 -9.67 -1.23
CA LYS A 27 5.03 -9.30 -2.65
C LYS A 27 3.91 -10.01 -3.41
N GLY A 28 3.09 -9.24 -4.14
CA GLY A 28 1.92 -9.72 -4.87
C GLY A 28 0.63 -9.79 -4.05
N GLU A 29 0.68 -9.52 -2.74
CA GLU A 29 -0.52 -9.45 -1.90
C GLU A 29 -1.33 -8.19 -2.24
N THR A 30 -2.65 -8.33 -2.35
CA THR A 30 -3.53 -7.19 -2.61
C THR A 30 -3.47 -6.21 -1.44
N VAL A 31 -3.24 -4.93 -1.74
CA VAL A 31 -3.18 -3.83 -0.77
C VAL A 31 -4.29 -2.80 -0.95
N GLY A 32 -4.99 -2.85 -2.08
CA GLY A 32 -6.13 -2.01 -2.39
C GLY A 32 -6.70 -2.33 -3.76
N HIS A 33 -7.55 -1.44 -4.26
CA HIS A 33 -8.13 -1.52 -5.60
C HIS A 33 -8.00 -0.17 -6.29
N THR A 34 -7.82 -0.20 -7.61
CA THR A 34 -7.94 0.98 -8.49
C THR A 34 -9.38 1.46 -8.56
N PRO A 35 -9.67 2.71 -8.99
CA PRO A 35 -11.03 3.20 -9.22
C PRO A 35 -11.86 2.33 -10.18
N GLU A 36 -11.21 1.62 -11.10
CA GLU A 36 -11.85 0.69 -12.03
C GLU A 36 -12.11 -0.70 -11.43
N GLY A 37 -11.77 -0.91 -10.16
CA GLY A 37 -11.99 -2.16 -9.42
C GLY A 37 -10.89 -3.21 -9.60
N SER A 38 -9.79 -2.91 -10.31
CA SER A 38 -8.66 -3.84 -10.44
C SER A 38 -7.82 -3.88 -9.17
N ALA A 39 -7.36 -5.07 -8.78
CA ALA A 39 -6.52 -5.25 -7.59
C ALA A 39 -5.16 -4.56 -7.73
N VAL A 40 -4.78 -3.83 -6.69
CA VAL A 40 -3.45 -3.24 -6.52
C VAL A 40 -2.67 -4.12 -5.56
N VAL A 41 -1.46 -4.51 -5.93
CA VAL A 41 -0.65 -5.46 -5.16
C VAL A 41 0.63 -4.84 -4.62
N SER A 42 1.11 -5.33 -3.48
CA SER A 42 2.38 -4.92 -2.91
C SER A 42 3.54 -5.33 -3.82
N PRO A 43 4.46 -4.42 -4.18
CA PRO A 43 5.62 -4.76 -5.00
C PRO A 43 6.73 -5.50 -4.22
N ILE A 44 6.67 -5.48 -2.88
CA ILE A 44 7.67 -6.05 -1.97
C ILE A 44 7.01 -6.76 -0.78
N SER A 45 7.80 -7.59 -0.09
CA SER A 45 7.42 -8.17 1.20
C SER A 45 7.99 -7.34 2.33
N GLY A 46 7.24 -7.16 3.42
CA GLY A 46 7.70 -6.38 4.55
C GLY A 46 6.61 -6.07 5.56
N THR A 47 6.94 -5.20 6.52
CA THR A 47 5.99 -4.69 7.51
C THR A 47 5.58 -3.27 7.16
N LEU A 48 4.27 -3.00 7.11
CA LEU A 48 3.76 -1.66 6.86
C LEU A 48 3.98 -0.78 8.11
N LEU A 49 4.85 0.21 8.01
CA LEU A 49 5.16 1.14 9.10
C LEU A 49 4.19 2.32 9.17
N ALA A 50 3.74 2.79 8.01
CA ALA A 50 2.79 3.89 7.89
C ALA A 50 2.09 3.85 6.52
N CYS A 51 0.91 4.44 6.44
CA CYS A 51 0.22 4.70 5.18
C CYS A 51 -0.40 6.09 5.19
N GLN A 52 -0.41 6.74 4.03
CA GLN A 52 -1.07 8.02 3.82
C GLN A 52 -1.91 7.97 2.55
N PHE A 53 -3.12 8.52 2.60
CA PHE A 53 -4.00 8.62 1.44
C PHE A 53 -4.20 10.08 1.02
N ASP A 54 -3.91 10.39 -0.24
CA ASP A 54 -4.24 11.65 -0.91
C ASP A 54 -5.54 11.44 -1.68
N ALA A 55 -6.65 11.92 -1.10
CA ALA A 55 -7.99 11.76 -1.67
C ALA A 55 -8.20 12.57 -2.95
N ASP A 56 -7.52 13.71 -3.09
CA ASP A 56 -7.64 14.56 -4.28
C ASP A 56 -6.96 13.90 -5.49
N LYS A 57 -5.88 13.15 -5.26
CA LYS A 57 -5.12 12.46 -6.31
C LYS A 57 -5.40 10.96 -6.40
N HIS A 58 -6.22 10.40 -5.51
CA HIS A 58 -6.45 8.96 -5.41
C HIS A 58 -5.15 8.15 -5.20
N LEU A 59 -4.22 8.67 -4.40
CA LEU A 59 -2.91 8.05 -4.18
C LEU A 59 -2.77 7.52 -2.75
N LEU A 60 -2.41 6.24 -2.63
CA LEU A 60 -2.01 5.60 -1.39
C LEU A 60 -0.49 5.48 -1.34
N CYS A 61 0.12 6.18 -0.39
CA CYS A 61 1.54 6.08 -0.07
C CYS A 61 1.75 5.08 1.07
N LEU A 62 2.59 4.08 0.86
CA LEU A 62 2.93 3.04 1.82
C LEU A 62 4.40 3.17 2.21
N PHE A 63 4.67 3.12 3.52
CA PHE A 63 6.02 3.03 4.07
C PHE A 63 6.22 1.61 4.57
N ILE A 64 7.07 0.84 3.90
CA ILE A 64 7.28 -0.58 4.19
C ILE A 64 8.72 -0.79 4.63
N GLU A 65 8.90 -1.45 5.78
CA GLU A 65 10.18 -2.01 6.21
C GLU A 65 10.38 -3.35 5.50
N GLU A 66 11.36 -3.41 4.60
CA GLU A 66 11.68 -4.62 3.82
C GLU A 66 12.33 -5.69 4.73
N GLU A 67 11.87 -6.94 4.62
CA GLU A 67 12.42 -8.11 5.32
C GLU A 67 13.70 -8.65 4.66
#